data_AF-A0A529LXI6-F1
#
_entry.id   AF-A0A529LXI6-F1
#
_cell.length_a   1.000
_cell.length_b   1.000
_cell.length_c   1.000
_cell.angle_alpha   90.00
_cell.angle_beta   90.00
_cell.angle_gamma   90.00
#
_symmetry.space_group_name_H-M   'P 1'
#
loop_
_entity.id
_entity.type
_entity.pdbx_description
1 polymer ?
#
loop_
_entity_poly.entity_id
_entity_poly.type
_entity_poly.pdbx_seq_one_letter_code
_entity_poly.pdbx_strand_id
1 'polypeptide(L)'
;PGVLLAIWGMETGFGSAMGNQNTVSAILTLAYDCRRPGFFYPHAIAALKLVDRGALSASSVGAAHGEIGHTQFLPGNVLKYGVGGGNLRDKGTALASTANFLKGHGWRAGASASANMGAIAGWNSASVYQQAIARIATAIDGD
;
A
#
# COMPACT_ATOMS: atom_id res chain seq x y z
N PRO A 1 -17.31 0.75 -3.12
CA PRO A 1 -16.31 -0.34 -3.15
C PRO A 1 -15.24 -0.14 -4.23
N GLY A 2 -15.58 0.66 -5.24
CA GLY A 2 -14.75 1.02 -6.38
C GLY A 2 -13.38 1.55 -5.99
N VAL A 3 -13.23 2.32 -4.92
CA VAL A 3 -11.90 2.84 -4.51
C VAL A 3 -10.91 1.72 -4.16
N LEU A 4 -11.36 0.67 -3.47
CA LEU A 4 -10.48 -0.46 -3.12
C LEU A 4 -10.11 -1.28 -4.36
N LEU A 5 -11.07 -1.47 -5.27
CA LEU A 5 -10.84 -2.18 -6.53
C LEU A 5 -9.95 -1.38 -7.49
N ALA A 6 -10.12 -0.06 -7.55
CA ALA A 6 -9.30 0.85 -8.34
C ALA A 6 -7.84 0.81 -7.86
N ILE A 7 -7.61 0.97 -6.55
CA ILE A 7 -6.26 0.85 -5.97
C ILE A 7 -5.68 -0.53 -6.27
N TRP A 8 -6.41 -1.61 -5.96
CA TRP A 8 -5.89 -2.96 -6.14
C TRP A 8 -5.56 -3.29 -7.61
N GLY A 9 -6.40 -2.84 -8.54
CA GLY A 9 -6.17 -2.97 -9.97
C GLY A 9 -4.97 -2.16 -10.45
N MET A 10 -4.85 -0.90 -10.04
CA MET A 10 -3.77 -0.02 -10.46
C MET A 10 -2.41 -0.39 -9.86
N GLU A 11 -2.38 -0.94 -8.64
CA GLU A 11 -1.13 -1.29 -7.97
C GLU A 11 -0.53 -2.59 -8.51
N THR A 12 -1.36 -3.62 -8.77
CA THR A 12 -0.83 -4.96 -9.06
C THR A 12 -1.61 -5.74 -10.11
N GLY A 13 -2.58 -5.11 -10.79
CA GLY A 13 -3.50 -5.83 -11.68
C GLY A 13 -4.19 -6.97 -10.94
N PHE A 14 -4.76 -6.66 -9.75
CA PHE A 14 -5.44 -7.62 -8.87
C PHE A 14 -4.53 -8.74 -8.35
N GLY A 15 -3.24 -8.47 -8.18
CA GLY A 15 -2.22 -9.42 -7.73
C GLY A 15 -1.48 -10.17 -8.84
N SER A 16 -1.77 -9.90 -10.11
CA SER A 16 -1.03 -10.49 -11.24
C SER A 16 0.45 -10.06 -11.27
N ALA A 17 0.76 -8.85 -10.80
CA ALA A 17 2.12 -8.32 -10.72
C ALA A 17 2.38 -7.69 -9.34
N MET A 18 2.95 -8.46 -8.40
CA MET A 18 3.30 -7.99 -7.04
C MET A 18 4.79 -7.74 -6.84
N GLY A 19 5.58 -7.89 -7.91
CA GLY A 19 7.04 -7.83 -7.88
C GLY A 19 7.72 -9.14 -7.43
N ASN A 20 9.02 -9.19 -7.66
CA ASN A 20 9.90 -10.34 -7.41
C ASN A 20 11.21 -9.95 -6.70
N GLN A 21 11.31 -8.70 -6.22
CA GLN A 21 12.50 -8.21 -5.53
C GLN A 21 12.43 -8.59 -4.05
N ASN A 22 13.55 -8.96 -3.44
CA ASN A 22 13.60 -9.19 -1.99
C ASN A 22 13.25 -7.89 -1.23
N THR A 23 12.15 -7.91 -0.48
CA THR A 23 11.58 -6.72 0.16
C THR A 23 12.53 -6.09 1.18
N VAL A 24 13.11 -6.93 2.05
CA VAL A 24 13.98 -6.44 3.14
C VAL A 24 15.26 -5.85 2.55
N SER A 25 15.88 -6.55 1.60
CA SER A 25 17.09 -6.05 0.93
C SER A 25 16.85 -4.76 0.13
N ALA A 26 15.70 -4.64 -0.56
CA ALA A 26 15.35 -3.43 -1.31
C ALA A 26 15.23 -2.21 -0.38
N ILE A 27 14.47 -2.35 0.72
CA ILE A 27 14.30 -1.27 1.69
C ILE A 27 15.62 -0.88 2.35
N LEU A 28 16.44 -1.86 2.76
CA LEU A 28 17.73 -1.59 3.41
C LEU A 28 18.68 -0.87 2.45
N THR A 29 18.72 -1.27 1.18
CA THR A 29 19.48 -0.58 0.14
C THR A 29 19.05 0.88 0.02
N LEU A 30 17.75 1.15 -0.01
CA LEU A 30 17.22 2.52 -0.14
C LEU A 30 17.36 3.36 1.13
N ALA A 31 17.38 2.72 2.31
CA ALA A 31 17.67 3.41 3.56
C ALA A 31 19.16 3.77 3.69
N TYR A 32 20.05 3.02 3.04
CA TYR A 32 21.48 3.32 2.95
C TYR A 32 21.81 4.33 1.84
N ASP A 33 21.02 4.36 0.76
CA ASP A 33 21.18 5.31 -0.35
C ASP A 33 21.06 6.77 0.11
N CYS A 34 21.95 7.63 -0.41
CA CYS A 34 22.09 9.01 0.03
C CYS A 34 20.96 9.96 -0.42
N ARG A 35 20.12 9.57 -1.39
CA ARG A 35 19.13 10.48 -1.99
C ARG A 35 17.92 10.72 -1.09
N ARG A 36 17.41 9.67 -0.44
CA ARG A 36 16.19 9.74 0.40
C ARG A 36 16.25 8.88 1.68
N PRO A 37 17.37 8.83 2.41
CA PRO A 37 17.52 7.92 3.55
C PRO A 37 16.49 8.19 4.65
N GLY A 38 16.16 9.47 4.91
CA GLY A 38 15.16 9.86 5.91
C GLY A 38 13.74 9.35 5.61
N PHE A 39 13.40 9.15 4.33
CA PHE A 39 12.11 8.57 3.95
C PHE A 39 12.09 7.05 4.17
N PHE A 40 13.16 6.34 3.79
CA PHE A 40 13.19 4.88 3.83
C PHE A 40 13.62 4.30 5.19
N TYR A 41 14.36 5.04 6.01
CA TYR A 41 14.83 4.55 7.31
C TYR A 41 13.70 4.06 8.24
N PRO A 42 12.57 4.80 8.41
CA PRO A 42 11.44 4.29 9.19
C PRO A 42 10.84 3.00 8.60
N HIS A 43 10.83 2.86 7.27
CA HIS A 43 10.36 1.65 6.61
C HIS A 43 11.35 0.48 6.75
N ALA A 44 12.65 0.74 6.86
CA ALA A 44 13.66 -0.29 7.16
C ALA A 44 13.45 -0.90 8.54
N ILE A 45 13.31 -0.04 9.56
CA ILE A 45 13.00 -0.50 10.91
C ILE A 45 11.65 -1.24 10.93
N ALA A 46 10.66 -0.75 10.18
CA ALA A 46 9.38 -1.41 10.08
C ALA A 46 9.47 -2.79 9.41
N ALA A 47 10.27 -2.95 8.36
CA ALA A 47 10.47 -4.23 7.69
C ALA A 47 11.04 -5.28 8.66
N LEU A 48 12.06 -4.92 9.43
CA LEU A 48 12.65 -5.82 10.44
C LEU A 48 11.62 -6.22 11.52
N LYS A 49 10.85 -5.25 12.04
CA LYS A 49 9.76 -5.54 12.97
C LYS A 49 8.68 -6.47 12.38
N LEU A 50 8.40 -6.37 11.08
CA LEU A 50 7.47 -7.27 10.41
C LEU A 50 8.05 -8.68 10.24
N VAL A 51 9.38 -8.81 10.10
CA VAL A 51 10.05 -10.12 10.16
C VAL A 51 9.87 -10.73 11.55
N ASP A 52 10.15 -9.97 12.62
CA ASP A 52 9.97 -10.45 14.00
C ASP A 52 8.54 -10.90 14.30
N ARG A 53 7.55 -10.24 13.67
CA ARG A 53 6.11 -10.55 13.79
C ARG A 53 5.65 -11.68 12.87
N GLY A 54 6.51 -12.22 12.01
CA GLY A 54 6.19 -13.27 11.05
C GLY A 54 5.34 -12.82 9.84
N ALA A 55 5.12 -11.52 9.66
CA ALA A 55 4.41 -10.97 8.50
C ALA A 55 5.30 -10.91 7.25
N LEU A 56 6.62 -10.77 7.47
CA LEU A 56 7.67 -10.91 6.46
C LEU A 56 8.66 -12.00 6.89
N SER A 57 9.49 -12.42 5.94
CA SER A 57 10.62 -13.31 6.17
C SER A 57 11.79 -12.87 5.30
N ALA A 58 12.97 -13.47 5.52
CA ALA A 58 14.15 -13.20 4.71
C ALA A 58 13.96 -13.50 3.21
N SER A 59 12.99 -14.36 2.85
CA SER A 59 12.66 -14.71 1.46
C SER A 59 11.45 -13.95 0.91
N SER A 60 10.83 -13.05 1.68
CA SER A 60 9.68 -12.27 1.22
C SER A 60 10.06 -11.37 0.04
N VAL A 61 9.20 -11.38 -0.98
CA VAL A 61 9.35 -10.58 -2.20
C VAL A 61 8.23 -9.57 -2.37
N GLY A 62 8.56 -8.46 -3.03
CA GLY A 62 7.69 -7.34 -3.36
C GLY A 62 8.23 -6.56 -4.55
N ALA A 63 7.84 -5.29 -4.67
CA ALA A 63 8.34 -4.43 -5.75
C ALA A 63 9.69 -3.80 -5.43
N ALA A 64 10.23 -3.09 -6.43
CA ALA A 64 11.61 -2.62 -6.45
C ALA A 64 11.99 -1.70 -5.29
N HIS A 65 11.03 -0.98 -4.68
CA HIS A 65 11.29 -0.11 -3.53
C HIS A 65 10.79 -0.68 -2.21
N GLY A 66 10.45 -1.98 -2.19
CA GLY A 66 10.05 -2.69 -0.98
C GLY A 66 8.57 -2.60 -0.66
N GLU A 67 7.73 -2.23 -1.62
CA GLU A 67 6.29 -2.31 -1.52
C GLU A 67 5.82 -3.78 -1.46
N ILE A 68 4.81 -4.05 -0.66
CA ILE A 68 4.44 -5.42 -0.26
C ILE A 68 3.05 -5.78 -0.79
N GLY A 69 3.00 -6.92 -1.48
CA GLY A 69 1.75 -7.67 -1.72
C GLY A 69 0.75 -6.96 -2.63
N HIS A 70 -0.53 -7.27 -2.44
CA HIS A 70 -1.59 -6.89 -3.37
C HIS A 70 -1.78 -5.38 -3.56
N THR A 71 -1.49 -4.59 -2.54
CA THR A 71 -1.74 -3.15 -2.55
C THR A 71 -0.49 -2.33 -2.30
N GLN A 72 0.69 -2.94 -2.45
CA GLN A 72 1.97 -2.22 -2.55
C GLN A 72 2.24 -1.26 -1.36
N PHE A 73 1.83 -1.63 -0.15
CA PHE A 73 2.21 -0.86 1.04
C PHE A 73 3.72 -0.94 1.26
N LEU A 74 4.34 0.19 1.61
CA LEU A 74 5.63 0.18 2.28
C LEU A 74 5.51 -0.40 3.70
N PRO A 75 6.56 -1.04 4.26
CA PRO A 75 6.53 -1.72 5.56
C PRO A 75 5.94 -0.90 6.72
N GLY A 76 6.32 0.37 6.82
CA GLY A 76 5.78 1.31 7.81
C GLY A 76 4.25 1.45 7.77
N ASN A 77 3.64 1.42 6.58
CA ASN A 77 2.18 1.44 6.45
C ASN A 77 1.55 0.13 6.93
N VAL A 78 2.24 -1.00 6.78
CA VAL A 78 1.77 -2.29 7.31
C VAL A 78 1.74 -2.25 8.83
N LEU A 79 2.77 -1.68 9.47
CA LEU A 79 2.77 -1.52 10.94
C LEU A 79 1.64 -0.62 11.44
N LYS A 80 1.30 0.44 10.68
CA LYS A 80 0.32 1.44 11.12
C LYS A 80 -1.13 1.04 10.80
N TYR A 81 -1.36 0.40 9.66
CA TYR A 81 -2.70 0.16 9.13
C TYR A 81 -2.99 -1.31 8.80
N GLY A 82 -1.98 -2.19 8.90
CA GLY A 82 -2.14 -3.62 8.64
C GLY A 82 -3.17 -4.27 9.58
N VAL A 83 -4.09 -5.03 9.01
CA VAL A 83 -5.10 -5.81 9.73
C VAL A 83 -4.65 -7.26 9.86
N GLY A 84 -5.08 -7.97 10.90
CA GLY A 84 -4.94 -9.44 10.97
C GLY A 84 -3.51 -9.96 10.88
N GLY A 85 -2.53 -9.23 11.43
CA GLY A 85 -1.11 -9.61 11.37
C GLY A 85 -0.36 -9.08 10.16
N GLY A 86 -1.02 -8.44 9.19
CA GLY A 86 -0.36 -7.67 8.13
C GLY A 86 0.23 -8.50 6.99
N ASN A 87 -0.22 -9.74 6.78
CA ASN A 87 0.15 -10.53 5.60
C ASN A 87 -0.53 -9.96 4.34
N LEU A 88 0.10 -8.98 3.69
CA LEU A 88 -0.47 -8.33 2.50
C LEU A 88 -0.40 -9.18 1.22
N ARG A 89 0.15 -10.40 1.27
CA ARG A 89 0.01 -11.39 0.20
C ARG A 89 -1.33 -12.13 0.28
N ASP A 90 -2.01 -12.07 1.42
CA ASP A 90 -3.41 -12.46 1.52
C ASP A 90 -4.30 -11.32 1.01
N LYS A 91 -5.19 -11.63 0.06
CA LYS A 91 -6.09 -10.66 -0.57
C LYS A 91 -7.01 -9.97 0.44
N GLY A 92 -7.62 -10.74 1.34
CA GLY A 92 -8.58 -10.19 2.31
C GLY A 92 -7.90 -9.21 3.26
N THR A 93 -6.74 -9.61 3.76
CA THR A 93 -5.88 -8.80 4.63
C THR A 93 -5.41 -7.53 3.92
N ALA A 94 -4.99 -7.62 2.66
CA ALA A 94 -4.56 -6.46 1.89
C ALA A 94 -5.68 -5.43 1.69
N LEU A 95 -6.87 -5.87 1.25
CA LEU A 95 -8.02 -4.98 1.04
C LEU A 95 -8.52 -4.37 2.35
N ALA A 96 -8.56 -5.15 3.43
CA ALA A 96 -8.92 -4.64 4.75
C ALA A 96 -7.90 -3.61 5.27
N SER A 97 -6.60 -3.84 5.05
CA SER A 97 -5.54 -2.91 5.42
C SER A 97 -5.61 -1.61 4.60
N THR A 98 -5.88 -1.70 3.30
CA THR A 98 -6.13 -0.53 2.44
C THR A 98 -7.35 0.27 2.90
N ALA A 99 -8.45 -0.40 3.25
CA ALA A 99 -9.62 0.26 3.81
C ALA A 99 -9.30 0.99 5.13
N ASN A 100 -8.51 0.35 6.00
CA ASN A 100 -8.06 0.96 7.25
C ASN A 100 -7.14 2.17 7.00
N PHE A 101 -6.26 2.09 6.02
CA PHE A 101 -5.43 3.21 5.57
C PHE A 101 -6.31 4.39 5.12
N LEU A 102 -7.28 4.16 4.23
CA LEU A 102 -8.17 5.21 3.73
C LEU A 102 -8.98 5.85 4.86
N LYS A 103 -9.52 5.03 5.78
CA LYS A 103 -10.20 5.51 6.99
C LYS A 103 -9.28 6.40 7.84
N GLY A 104 -8.02 5.97 8.04
CA GLY A 104 -7.00 6.76 8.75
C GLY A 104 -6.66 8.09 8.07
N HIS A 105 -6.92 8.23 6.78
CA HIS A 105 -6.76 9.46 6.01
C HIS A 105 -8.09 10.20 5.78
N GLY A 106 -9.10 9.92 6.60
CA GLY A 106 -10.34 10.69 6.63
C GLY A 106 -11.39 10.27 5.60
N TRP A 107 -11.30 9.05 5.07
CA TRP A 107 -12.35 8.51 4.18
C TRP A 107 -13.72 8.53 4.87
N ARG A 108 -14.71 9.12 4.18
CA ARG A 108 -16.11 9.21 4.61
C ARG A 108 -16.94 8.19 3.84
N ALA A 109 -17.42 7.18 4.55
CA ALA A 109 -18.33 6.18 3.98
C ALA A 109 -19.62 6.84 3.47
N GLY A 110 -20.13 6.35 2.34
CA GLY A 110 -21.32 6.89 1.67
C GLY A 110 -21.10 8.15 0.84
N ALA A 111 -19.91 8.77 0.89
CA ALA A 111 -19.54 9.86 0.00
C ALA A 111 -18.81 9.33 -1.24
N SER A 112 -18.89 10.07 -2.35
CA SER A 112 -18.24 9.71 -3.61
C SER A 112 -16.72 9.73 -3.51
N ALA A 113 -16.04 9.07 -4.46
CA ALA A 113 -14.58 9.11 -4.53
C ALA A 113 -14.04 10.55 -4.68
N SER A 114 -14.71 11.38 -5.49
CA SER A 114 -14.38 12.80 -5.67
C SER A 114 -14.54 13.61 -4.37
N ALA A 115 -15.51 13.28 -3.53
CA ALA A 115 -15.66 13.90 -2.21
C ALA A 115 -14.61 13.43 -1.19
N ASN A 116 -13.93 12.32 -1.47
CA ASN A 116 -12.91 11.70 -0.62
C ASN A 116 -11.47 11.88 -1.16
N MET A 117 -11.22 12.88 -2.01
CA MET A 117 -9.90 13.09 -2.61
C MET A 117 -8.78 13.29 -1.58
N GLY A 118 -9.08 13.82 -0.39
CA GLY A 118 -8.09 13.93 0.69
C GLY A 118 -7.56 12.57 1.17
N ALA A 119 -8.45 11.56 1.28
CA ALA A 119 -8.05 10.21 1.65
C ALA A 119 -7.26 9.52 0.53
N ILE A 120 -7.65 9.75 -0.73
CA ILE A 120 -6.95 9.22 -1.91
C ILE A 120 -5.56 9.87 -2.04
N ALA A 121 -5.43 11.16 -1.73
CA ALA A 121 -4.15 11.86 -1.76
C ALA A 121 -3.13 11.32 -0.76
N GLY A 122 -3.59 10.67 0.32
CA GLY A 122 -2.72 9.94 1.23
C GLY A 122 -2.04 8.73 0.58
N TRP A 123 -2.69 8.09 -0.41
CA TRP A 123 -2.24 6.85 -1.03
C TRP A 123 -1.00 7.05 -1.92
N ASN A 124 -1.07 8.01 -2.84
CA ASN A 124 -0.01 8.30 -3.79
C ASN A 124 0.07 9.82 -4.00
N SER A 125 1.27 10.38 -4.03
CA SER A 125 1.48 11.83 -4.16
C SER A 125 1.21 12.40 -5.55
N ALA A 126 1.12 11.55 -6.59
CA ALA A 126 0.87 11.99 -7.95
C ALA A 126 -0.60 12.33 -8.16
N SER A 127 -0.90 13.58 -8.49
CA SER A 127 -2.28 14.05 -8.73
C SER A 127 -2.99 13.27 -9.84
N VAL A 128 -2.27 12.88 -10.89
CA VAL A 128 -2.81 12.05 -11.98
C VAL A 128 -3.20 10.64 -11.50
N TYR A 129 -2.44 10.05 -10.57
CA TYR A 129 -2.76 8.75 -9.98
C TYR A 129 -3.99 8.84 -9.08
N GLN A 130 -4.07 9.90 -8.26
CA GLN A 130 -5.23 10.18 -7.42
C GLN A 130 -6.51 10.37 -8.26
N GLN A 131 -6.43 11.14 -9.34
CA GLN A 131 -7.55 11.36 -10.26
C GLN A 131 -7.95 10.06 -10.98
N ALA A 132 -6.98 9.23 -11.37
CA ALA A 132 -7.25 7.94 -11.99
C ALA A 132 -7.98 7.00 -11.01
N ILE A 133 -7.53 6.89 -9.75
CA ILE A 133 -8.26 6.13 -8.72
C ILE A 133 -9.70 6.62 -8.63
N ALA A 134 -9.91 7.93 -8.50
CA ALA A 134 -11.26 8.48 -8.30
C ALA A 134 -12.17 8.19 -9.50
N ARG A 135 -11.67 8.38 -10.73
CA ARG A 135 -12.43 8.10 -11.96
C ARG A 135 -12.77 6.62 -12.11
N ILE A 136 -11.80 5.74 -11.89
CA ILE A 136 -12.03 4.28 -11.97
C ILE A 136 -13.00 3.84 -10.87
N ALA A 137 -12.85 4.36 -9.64
CA ALA A 137 -13.75 4.06 -8.53
C ALA A 137 -15.19 4.46 -8.84
N THR A 138 -15.42 5.67 -9.33
CA THR A 138 -16.74 6.17 -9.76
C THR A 138 -17.34 5.28 -10.86
N ALA A 139 -16.55 4.95 -11.89
CA ALA A 139 -17.02 4.06 -12.96
C ALA A 139 -17.39 2.65 -12.46
N ILE A 140 -16.66 2.11 -11.47
CA ILE A 140 -16.96 0.80 -10.85
C ILE A 140 -18.22 0.87 -9.98
N ASP A 141 -18.37 1.94 -9.18
CA ASP A 141 -19.52 2.10 -8.29
C ASP A 141 -20.82 2.43 -9.08
N GLY A 142 -20.70 2.84 -10.35
CA GLY A 142 -21.84 3.08 -11.26
C GLY A 142 -22.44 4.48 -11.15
N ASP A 143 -21.66 5.43 -10.63
CA ASP A 143 -22.02 6.83 -10.39
C ASP A 143 -21.60 7.78 -11.53
#